data_AF-A0A060UV65-F1
#
_entry.id   AF-A0A060UV65-F1
#
_cell.length_a   1.000
_cell.length_b   1.000
_cell.length_c   1.000
_cell.angle_alpha   90.00
_cell.angle_beta   90.00
_cell.angle_gamma   90.00
#
_symmetry.space_group_name_H-M   'P 1'
#
loop_
_entity.id
_entity.type
_entity.pdbx_description
1 polymer ?
#
loop_
_entity_poly.entity_id
_entity_poly.type
_entity_poly.pdbx_seq_one_letter_code
_entity_poly.pdbx_strand_id
1 'polypeptide(L)'
;MLEMTEALIHHARFCVLNMTGGNPVETARELTAAKTFAYKAGCLAFRNGTQIPNGFHSELVEECQQGYFEEKHDQLEEREWRENYEAEKAADQLAYPDSPVERALYCPGGHNVVFTKAGRDECGACGQIMTENAEDQHMNSLIRAGQCM
;
A
#
# COMPACT_ATOMS: atom_id res chain seq x y z
N MET A 1 14.90 -1.48 -20.21
CA MET A 1 15.22 -2.00 -21.58
C MET A 1 15.90 -3.36 -21.50
N LEU A 2 16.70 -3.62 -20.47
CA LEU A 2 17.34 -4.92 -20.23
C LEU A 2 16.30 -6.04 -20.03
N GLU A 3 15.18 -5.75 -19.40
CA GLU A 3 14.12 -6.70 -19.04
C GLU A 3 13.46 -7.28 -20.29
N MET A 4 13.19 -6.45 -21.30
CA MET A 4 12.64 -6.96 -22.56
C MET A 4 13.68 -7.80 -23.32
N THR A 5 14.96 -7.42 -23.27
CA THR A 5 16.03 -8.24 -23.84
C THR A 5 16.11 -9.62 -23.18
N GLU A 6 16.05 -9.68 -21.84
CA GLU A 6 16.01 -10.95 -21.09
C GLU A 6 14.78 -11.79 -21.44
N ALA A 7 13.60 -11.15 -21.56
CA ALA A 7 12.38 -11.84 -21.99
C ALA A 7 12.56 -12.55 -23.33
N LEU A 8 13.21 -11.89 -24.29
CA LEU A 8 13.47 -12.44 -25.63
C LEU A 8 14.50 -13.56 -25.61
N ILE A 9 15.54 -13.45 -24.79
CA ILE A 9 16.56 -14.50 -24.64
C ILE A 9 15.90 -15.77 -24.10
N HIS A 10 15.09 -15.65 -23.05
CA HIS A 10 14.38 -16.79 -22.47
C HIS A 10 13.35 -17.37 -23.44
N HIS A 11 12.61 -16.52 -24.16
CA HIS A 11 11.66 -16.98 -25.18
C HIS A 11 12.37 -17.72 -26.33
N ALA A 12 13.52 -17.22 -26.79
CA ALA A 12 14.32 -17.90 -27.81
C ALA A 12 14.80 -19.28 -27.33
N ARG A 13 15.25 -19.39 -26.07
CA ARG A 13 15.62 -20.68 -25.45
C ARG A 13 14.44 -21.63 -25.37
N PHE A 14 13.27 -21.14 -24.95
CA PHE A 14 12.02 -21.89 -24.97
C PHE A 14 11.72 -22.43 -26.37
N CYS A 15 11.78 -21.60 -27.41
CA CYS A 15 11.53 -22.04 -28.79
C CYS A 15 12.49 -23.15 -29.21
N VAL A 16 13.79 -23.02 -28.92
CA VAL A 16 14.80 -24.04 -29.26
C VAL A 16 14.50 -25.35 -28.54
N LEU A 17 14.30 -25.32 -27.22
CA LEU A 17 13.99 -26.51 -26.43
C LEU A 17 12.71 -27.20 -26.90
N ASN A 18 11.67 -26.42 -27.22
CA ASN A 18 10.40 -26.95 -27.72
C ASN A 18 10.56 -27.63 -29.10
N MET A 19 11.33 -27.02 -30.00
CA MET A 19 11.59 -27.61 -31.33
C MET A 19 12.46 -28.87 -31.28
N THR A 20 13.40 -28.96 -30.32
CA THR A 20 14.34 -30.08 -30.23
C THR A 20 13.85 -31.22 -29.34
N GLY A 21 12.65 -31.12 -28.76
CA GLY A 21 12.17 -32.11 -27.78
C GLY A 21 12.98 -32.12 -26.49
N GLY A 22 13.43 -30.95 -26.04
CA GLY A 22 14.14 -30.77 -24.77
C GLY A 22 13.30 -31.16 -23.55
N ASN A 23 13.93 -31.16 -22.37
CA ASN A 23 13.27 -31.53 -21.13
C ASN A 23 12.02 -30.63 -20.88
N PRO A 24 10.79 -31.21 -20.75
CA PRO A 24 9.58 -30.43 -20.56
C PRO A 24 9.61 -29.46 -19.38
N VAL A 25 10.30 -29.82 -18.30
CA VAL A 25 10.46 -28.97 -17.11
C VAL A 25 11.30 -27.73 -17.43
N GLU A 26 12.37 -27.90 -18.19
CA GLU A 26 13.24 -26.79 -18.59
C GLU A 26 12.54 -25.90 -19.62
N THR A 27 11.85 -26.50 -20.58
CA THR A 27 11.03 -25.78 -21.56
C THR A 27 9.99 -24.88 -20.88
N ALA A 28 9.24 -25.42 -19.92
CA ALA A 28 8.26 -24.64 -19.16
C ALA A 28 8.93 -23.53 -18.33
N ARG A 29 10.09 -23.80 -17.72
CA ARG A 29 10.84 -22.80 -16.95
C ARG A 29 11.28 -21.62 -17.81
N GLU A 30 11.80 -21.87 -19.01
CA GLU A 30 12.23 -20.79 -19.91
C GLU A 30 11.04 -19.92 -20.36
N LEU A 31 9.86 -20.51 -20.63
CA LEU A 31 8.67 -19.74 -20.94
C LEU A 31 8.21 -18.87 -19.75
N THR A 32 8.14 -19.44 -18.56
CA THR A 32 7.78 -18.69 -17.33
C THR A 32 8.74 -17.54 -17.06
N ALA A 33 10.05 -17.77 -17.25
CA ALA A 33 11.06 -16.72 -17.13
C ALA A 33 10.83 -15.60 -18.15
N ALA A 34 10.59 -15.95 -19.42
CA ALA A 34 10.31 -14.99 -20.47
C ALA A 34 9.10 -14.09 -20.13
N LYS A 35 8.00 -14.70 -19.69
CA LYS A 35 6.78 -13.98 -19.26
C LYS A 35 7.05 -13.05 -18.08
N THR A 36 7.75 -13.54 -17.06
CA THR A 36 8.10 -12.75 -15.88
C THR A 36 8.92 -11.51 -16.24
N PHE A 37 9.87 -11.64 -17.17
CA PHE A 37 10.65 -10.50 -17.64
C PHE A 37 9.84 -9.55 -18.52
N ALA A 38 8.94 -10.07 -19.36
CA ALA A 38 8.03 -9.25 -20.16
C ALA A 38 7.09 -8.42 -19.27
N TYR A 39 6.52 -9.03 -18.24
CA TYR A 39 5.73 -8.33 -17.21
C TYR A 39 6.52 -7.19 -16.56
N LYS A 40 7.74 -7.46 -16.08
CA LYS A 40 8.61 -6.43 -15.48
C LYS A 40 8.96 -5.31 -16.45
N ALA A 41 9.17 -5.63 -17.73
CA ALA A 41 9.39 -4.64 -18.77
C ALA A 41 8.16 -3.73 -18.94
N GLY A 42 6.96 -4.28 -18.83
CA GLY A 42 5.68 -3.56 -18.79
C GLY A 42 5.59 -2.55 -17.65
N CYS A 43 5.84 -2.99 -16.42
CA CYS A 43 5.84 -2.11 -15.24
C CYS A 43 6.84 -0.96 -15.40
N LEU A 44 8.06 -1.27 -15.85
CA LEU A 44 9.09 -0.25 -16.10
C LEU A 44 8.75 0.68 -17.25
N ALA A 45 8.05 0.18 -18.28
CA ALA A 45 7.63 1.00 -19.39
C ALA A 45 6.65 2.09 -18.92
N PHE A 46 5.70 1.73 -18.06
CA PHE A 46 4.79 2.69 -17.43
C PHE A 46 5.55 3.70 -16.56
N ARG A 47 6.40 3.22 -15.64
CA ARG A 47 7.18 4.09 -14.72
C ARG A 47 8.04 5.11 -15.46
N ASN A 48 8.60 4.74 -16.62
CA ASN A 48 9.45 5.60 -17.42
C ASN A 48 8.68 6.42 -18.49
N GLY A 49 7.36 6.27 -18.59
CA GLY A 49 6.55 6.93 -19.63
C GLY A 49 6.88 6.48 -21.05
N THR A 50 7.44 5.28 -21.21
CA THR A 50 7.80 4.71 -22.52
C THR A 50 6.68 3.81 -23.04
N GLN A 51 6.54 3.74 -24.36
CA GLN A 51 5.56 2.86 -24.99
C GLN A 51 5.98 1.40 -24.90
N ILE A 52 4.99 0.51 -24.82
CA ILE A 52 5.20 -0.92 -24.98
C ILE A 52 5.74 -1.16 -26.39
N PRO A 53 6.86 -1.89 -26.53
CA PRO A 53 7.44 -2.14 -27.83
C PRO A 53 6.48 -2.90 -28.77
N ASN A 54 6.32 -2.40 -30.00
CA ASN A 54 5.52 -3.05 -31.04
C ASN A 54 6.33 -4.11 -31.79
N GLY A 55 5.68 -5.21 -32.20
CA GLY A 55 6.28 -6.24 -33.08
C GLY A 55 6.86 -7.46 -32.37
N PHE A 56 6.53 -7.68 -31.10
CA PHE A 56 6.94 -8.87 -30.36
C PHE A 56 5.92 -10.00 -30.46
N HIS A 57 6.35 -11.19 -30.06
CA HIS A 57 5.48 -12.37 -29.97
C HIS A 57 4.29 -12.07 -29.06
N SER A 58 3.07 -12.40 -29.49
CA SER A 58 1.82 -11.98 -28.83
C SER A 58 1.79 -12.33 -27.35
N GLU A 59 2.28 -13.52 -27.00
CA GLU A 59 2.32 -13.99 -25.61
C GLU A 59 3.21 -13.12 -24.69
N LEU A 60 4.31 -12.55 -25.20
CA LEU A 60 5.12 -11.62 -24.40
C LEU A 60 4.52 -10.21 -24.38
N VAL A 61 3.83 -9.82 -25.44
CA VAL A 61 3.13 -8.52 -25.51
C VAL A 61 2.01 -8.47 -24.48
N GLU A 62 1.23 -9.54 -24.34
CA GLU A 62 0.15 -9.64 -23.35
C GLU A 62 0.69 -9.48 -21.92
N GLU A 63 1.75 -10.20 -21.56
CA GLU A 63 2.37 -10.09 -20.23
C GLU A 63 2.95 -8.70 -19.97
N CYS A 64 3.56 -8.09 -20.98
CA CYS A 64 4.07 -6.72 -20.91
C CYS A 64 2.93 -5.70 -20.74
N GLN A 65 1.81 -5.88 -21.45
CA GLN A 65 0.61 -5.06 -21.27
C GLN A 65 0.01 -5.23 -19.87
N GLN A 66 -0.04 -6.45 -19.36
CA GLN A 66 -0.53 -6.74 -18.02
C GLN A 66 0.30 -5.99 -16.97
N GLY A 67 1.63 -6.13 -16.99
CA GLY A 67 2.50 -5.40 -16.06
C GLY A 67 2.39 -3.88 -16.17
N TYR A 68 2.17 -3.35 -17.38
CA TYR A 68 1.94 -1.93 -17.58
C TYR A 68 0.63 -1.45 -16.94
N PHE A 69 -0.46 -2.20 -17.10
CA PHE A 69 -1.77 -1.82 -16.57
C PHE A 69 -1.88 -2.01 -15.06
N GLU A 70 -1.30 -3.08 -14.51
CA GLU A 70 -1.27 -3.31 -13.06
C GLU A 70 -0.46 -2.20 -12.37
N GLU A 71 0.73 -1.86 -12.87
CA GLU A 71 1.52 -0.76 -12.31
C GLU A 71 0.77 0.58 -12.37
N LYS A 72 0.03 0.82 -13.46
CA LYS A 72 -0.83 2.00 -13.59
C LYS A 72 -1.94 2.01 -12.54
N HIS A 73 -2.56 0.87 -12.29
CA HIS A 73 -3.62 0.73 -11.30
C HIS A 73 -3.09 0.98 -9.89
N ASP A 74 -1.97 0.36 -9.53
CA ASP A 74 -1.34 0.52 -8.21
C ASP A 74 -1.00 1.99 -7.93
N GLN A 75 -0.48 2.73 -8.91
CA GLN A 75 -0.21 4.17 -8.75
C GLN A 75 -1.47 5.02 -8.60
N LEU A 76 -2.60 4.60 -9.19
CA LEU A 76 -3.89 5.28 -9.01
C LEU A 76 -4.43 5.02 -7.61
N GLU A 77 -4.43 3.76 -7.15
CA GLU A 77 -4.86 3.40 -5.80
C GLU A 77 -4.02 4.10 -4.73
N GLU A 78 -2.68 4.15 -4.88
CA GLU A 78 -1.80 4.84 -3.93
C GLU A 78 -2.08 6.36 -3.90
N ARG A 79 -2.43 6.95 -5.05
CA ARG A 79 -2.82 8.36 -5.12
C ARG A 79 -4.15 8.60 -4.39
N GLU A 80 -5.17 7.81 -4.69
CA GLU A 80 -6.47 7.91 -4.02
C GLU A 80 -6.34 7.71 -2.51
N TRP A 81 -5.54 6.74 -2.07
CA TRP A 81 -5.25 6.52 -0.66
C TRP A 81 -4.59 7.74 -0.02
N ARG A 82 -3.59 8.36 -0.66
CA ARG A 82 -2.95 9.58 -0.14
C ARG A 82 -3.92 10.74 -0.03
N GLU A 83 -4.73 10.98 -1.07
CA GLU A 83 -5.72 12.05 -1.07
C GLU A 83 -6.76 11.85 0.03
N ASN A 84 -7.25 10.63 0.21
CA ASN A 84 -8.18 10.28 1.29
C ASN A 84 -7.55 10.44 2.67
N TYR A 85 -6.31 9.97 2.84
CA TYR A 85 -5.59 10.08 4.11
C TYR A 85 -5.33 11.55 4.48
N GLU A 86 -4.93 12.39 3.53
CA GLU A 86 -4.73 13.82 3.75
C GLU A 86 -6.05 14.53 4.09
N ALA A 87 -7.14 14.17 3.41
CA ALA A 87 -8.47 14.71 3.70
C ALA A 87 -8.97 14.31 5.09
N GLU A 88 -8.79 13.04 5.49
CA GLU A 88 -9.12 12.55 6.83
C GLU A 88 -8.30 13.28 7.89
N LYS A 89 -6.98 13.37 7.71
CA LYS A 89 -6.09 14.11 8.62
C LYS A 89 -6.47 15.58 8.74
N ALA A 90 -6.89 16.23 7.65
CA ALA A 90 -7.33 17.63 7.67
C ALA A 90 -8.67 17.79 8.41
N ALA A 91 -9.63 16.88 8.18
CA ALA A 91 -10.89 16.86 8.90
C ALA A 91 -10.68 16.63 10.40
N ASP A 92 -9.74 15.76 10.75
CA ASP A 92 -9.33 15.45 12.11
C ASP A 92 -8.70 16.65 12.82
N GLN A 93 -7.78 17.36 12.17
CA GLN A 93 -7.21 18.58 12.72
C GLN A 93 -8.26 19.68 12.92
N LEU A 94 -9.29 19.73 12.07
CA LEU A 94 -10.39 20.68 12.21
C LEU A 94 -11.31 20.32 13.39
N ALA A 95 -11.61 19.04 13.56
CA ALA A 95 -12.45 18.53 14.65
C ALA A 95 -11.74 18.62 16.01
N TYR A 96 -10.43 18.39 16.01
CA TYR A 96 -9.58 18.35 17.18
C TYR A 96 -8.33 19.21 16.93
N PRO A 97 -8.45 20.54 17.05
CA PRO A 97 -7.32 21.43 16.81
C PRO A 97 -6.34 21.36 17.97
N ASP A 98 -5.05 21.40 17.66
CA ASP A 98 -3.99 21.51 18.66
C ASP A 98 -4.14 22.78 19.53
N SER A 99 -3.76 22.66 20.78
CA SER A 99 -3.75 23.74 21.75
C SER A 99 -2.34 24.36 21.85
N PRO A 100 -2.23 25.69 21.98
CA PRO A 100 -0.94 26.34 22.24
C PRO A 100 -0.35 25.96 23.61
N VAL A 101 -1.19 25.52 24.55
CA VAL A 101 -0.86 25.10 25.92
C VAL A 101 -1.11 23.61 26.11
N GLU A 102 -0.34 22.96 26.98
CA GLU A 102 -0.61 21.57 27.34
C GLU A 102 -1.93 21.45 28.08
N ARG A 103 -2.69 20.41 27.74
CA ARG A 103 -3.98 20.05 28.34
C ARG A 103 -4.06 18.55 28.56
N ALA A 104 -4.95 18.13 29.46
CA ALA A 104 -5.24 16.73 29.68
C ALA A 104 -6.20 16.22 28.61
N LEU A 105 -5.85 15.10 27.96
CA LEU A 105 -6.77 14.31 27.15
C LEU A 105 -7.12 13.04 27.92
N TYR A 106 -8.41 12.73 27.97
CA TYR A 106 -8.94 11.66 28.80
C TYR A 106 -9.40 10.49 27.94
N CYS A 107 -9.06 9.27 28.34
CA CYS A 107 -9.66 8.08 27.75
C CYS A 107 -11.08 7.92 28.31
N PRO A 108 -12.13 7.88 27.46
CA PRO A 108 -13.51 7.76 27.93
C PRO A 108 -13.76 6.44 28.69
N GLY A 109 -12.98 5.40 28.38
CA GLY A 109 -13.00 4.13 29.11
C GLY A 109 -12.30 4.14 30.48
N GLY A 110 -11.73 5.26 30.94
CA GLY A 110 -11.10 5.36 32.26
C GLY A 110 -9.66 4.82 32.35
N HIS A 111 -9.04 4.41 31.23
CA HIS A 111 -7.75 3.71 31.29
C HIS A 111 -6.54 4.61 31.52
N ASN A 112 -6.46 5.72 30.78
CA ASN A 112 -5.29 6.60 30.73
C ASN A 112 -5.71 8.08 30.61
N VAL A 113 -4.77 8.96 30.99
CA VAL A 113 -4.79 10.40 30.75
C VAL A 113 -3.42 10.81 30.23
N VAL A 114 -3.37 11.67 29.21
CA VAL A 114 -2.12 12.19 28.66
C VAL A 114 -2.14 13.72 28.66
N PHE A 115 -1.00 14.34 28.97
CA PHE A 115 -0.83 15.78 28.87
C PHE A 115 -0.09 16.10 27.57
N THR A 116 -0.77 16.82 26.68
CA THR A 116 -0.23 17.11 25.35
C THR A 116 -0.80 18.41 24.81
N LYS A 117 -0.14 18.96 23.80
CA LYS A 117 -0.66 20.05 22.99
C LYS A 117 -1.56 19.55 21.86
N ALA A 118 -1.59 18.25 21.61
CA ALA A 118 -2.38 17.67 20.53
C ALA A 118 -3.88 17.93 20.70
N GLY A 119 -4.59 18.01 19.59
CA GLY A 119 -6.05 18.00 19.48
C GLY A 119 -6.73 16.82 20.17
N ARG A 120 -6.18 15.64 19.92
CA ARG A 120 -6.63 14.34 20.41
C ARG A 120 -5.45 13.38 20.51
N ASP A 121 -5.67 12.24 21.11
CA ASP A 121 -4.74 11.10 21.11
C ASP A 121 -5.53 9.79 21.05
N GLU A 122 -4.87 8.66 20.92
CA GLU A 122 -5.47 7.33 21.00
C GLU A 122 -5.02 6.60 22.27
N CYS A 123 -5.98 6.03 22.99
CA CYS A 123 -5.67 5.29 24.20
C CYS A 123 -4.92 4.00 23.87
N GLY A 124 -3.66 3.88 24.26
CA GLY A 124 -2.87 2.66 24.05
C GLY A 124 -3.42 1.38 24.70
N ALA A 125 -4.40 1.47 25.61
CA ALA A 125 -5.04 0.31 26.22
C ALA A 125 -6.29 -0.18 25.47
N CYS A 126 -7.09 0.72 24.90
CA CYS A 126 -8.40 0.38 24.31
C CYS A 126 -8.63 0.91 22.89
N GLY A 127 -7.70 1.68 22.32
CA GLY A 127 -7.80 2.28 20.99
C GLY A 127 -8.84 3.38 20.85
N GLN A 128 -9.52 3.79 21.94
CA GLN A 128 -10.50 4.87 21.87
C GLN A 128 -9.81 6.23 21.75
N ILE A 129 -10.46 7.13 20.99
CA ILE A 129 -10.04 8.52 20.87
C ILE A 129 -10.14 9.22 22.22
N MET A 130 -9.02 9.78 22.66
CA MET A 130 -8.86 10.59 23.86
C MET A 130 -9.01 12.07 23.51
N THR A 131 -9.88 12.77 24.24
CA THR A 131 -10.11 14.21 24.04
C THR A 131 -10.24 14.90 25.39
N GLU A 132 -10.16 16.23 25.39
CA GLU A 132 -10.39 17.04 26.59
C GLU A 132 -11.84 16.89 27.09
N ASN A 133 -12.81 16.86 26.17
CA ASN A 133 -14.24 16.74 26.48
C ASN A 133 -14.65 15.35 27.02
N ALA A 134 -13.73 14.39 27.07
CA ALA A 134 -13.99 13.06 27.61
C ALA A 134 -13.78 12.96 29.14
N GLU A 135 -13.42 14.06 29.82
CA GLU A 135 -13.18 14.10 31.27
C GLU A 135 -14.34 13.49 32.08
N ASP A 136 -15.57 13.94 31.83
CA ASP A 136 -16.74 13.43 32.55
C ASP A 136 -16.93 11.92 32.33
N GLN A 137 -16.72 11.44 31.11
CA GLN A 137 -16.85 10.01 30.79
C GLN A 137 -15.74 9.20 31.48
N HIS A 138 -14.52 9.72 31.48
CA HIS A 138 -13.38 9.14 32.16
C HIS A 138 -13.63 9.00 33.66
N MET A 139 -14.05 10.09 34.33
CA MET A 139 -14.33 10.09 35.77
C MET A 139 -15.50 9.15 36.12
N ASN A 140 -16.56 9.15 35.30
CA ASN A 140 -17.67 8.21 35.47
C ASN A 140 -17.22 6.75 35.32
N SER A 141 -16.30 6.44 34.39
CA SER A 141 -15.75 5.10 34.22
C SER A 141 -14.91 4.68 35.44
N LEU A 142 -14.10 5.57 35.99
CA LEU A 142 -13.33 5.31 37.22
C LEU A 142 -14.25 5.06 38.43
N ILE A 143 -15.31 5.85 38.60
CA ILE A 143 -16.31 5.66 39.67
C ILE A 143 -16.98 4.29 39.53
N ARG A 144 -17.41 3.93 38.30
CA ARG A 144 -18.00 2.60 38.03
C ARG A 144 -17.04 1.46 38.33
N ALA A 145 -15.74 1.66 38.11
CA ALA A 145 -14.70 0.70 38.44
C ALA A 145 -14.30 0.71 39.93
N GLY A 146 -14.86 1.61 40.75
CA GLY A 146 -14.52 1.77 42.16
C GLY A 146 -13.13 2.35 42.42
N GLN A 147 -12.53 3.01 41.42
CA GLN A 147 -11.18 3.60 41.50
C GLN A 147 -11.18 5.06 41.99
N CYS A 148 -12.35 5.71 42.02
CA CYS A 148 -12.54 7.06 42.52
C CYS A 148 -13.86 7.13 43.32
N MET A 149 -13.90 7.91 44.40
CA MET A 149 -15.06 8.10 45.29
C MET A 149 -15.55 9.54 45.24
#